data_AF-A0A423XPK8-F1
#
_entry.id   AF-A0A423XPK8-F1
#
_cell.length_a   1.000
_cell.length_b   1.000
_cell.length_c   1.000
_cell.angle_alpha   90.00
_cell.angle_beta   90.00
_cell.angle_gamma   90.00
#
_symmetry.space_group_name_H-M   'P 1'
#
loop_
_entity.id
_entity.type
_entity.pdbx_description
1 polymer ?
#
loop_
_entity_poly.entity_id
_entity_poly.type
_entity_poly.pdbx_seq_one_letter_code
_entity_poly.pdbx_strand_id
1 'polypeptide(L)' 'MTILPVNGTILVQQGNREFNKLYEAAFPDTDDGRHSAYRWAWEIAMGWNDIQDDDWNKKHAA' A
#
# COMPACT_ATOMS: atom_id res chain seq x y z
N MET A 1 -7.53 6.26 0.14
CA MET A 1 -6.75 5.75 -0.99
C MET A 1 -6.49 6.91 -1.94
N THR A 2 -5.24 7.10 -2.33
CA THR A 2 -4.83 8.10 -3.32
C THR A 2 -3.95 7.40 -4.36
N ILE A 3 -4.25 7.57 -5.64
CA ILE A 3 -3.42 7.10 -6.76
C ILE A 3 -3.20 8.28 -7.71
N LEU A 4 -1.93 8.65 -7.92
CA LEU A 4 -1.55 9.83 -8.70
C LEU A 4 -0.48 9.48 -9.73
N PRO A 5 -0.77 9.58 -11.04
CA PRO A 5 0.26 9.49 -12.06
C PRO A 5 1.11 10.78 -12.09
N VAL A 6 2.42 10.64 -12.07
CA VAL A 6 3.44 11.70 -12.09
C VAL A 6 4.60 11.26 -12.97
N ASN A 7 4.74 11.87 -14.16
CA ASN A 7 5.88 11.69 -15.07
C ASN A 7 6.30 10.22 -15.29
N GLY A 8 5.35 9.33 -15.62
CA GLY A 8 5.64 7.92 -15.88
C GLY A 8 5.71 7.03 -14.63
N THR A 9 5.37 7.56 -13.46
CA THR A 9 5.27 6.84 -12.18
C THR A 9 3.88 7.02 -11.59
N ILE A 10 3.33 6.00 -10.95
CA ILE A 10 2.09 6.04 -10.18
C ILE A 10 2.47 6.05 -8.70
N LEU A 11 2.17 7.15 -8.01
CA LEU A 11 2.30 7.26 -6.57
C LEU A 11 1.02 6.78 -5.91
N VAL A 12 1.13 5.87 -4.95
CA VAL A 12 0.00 5.28 -4.24
C VAL A 12 0.14 5.56 -2.76
N GLN A 13 -0.93 6.07 -2.14
CA GLN A 13 -1.07 6.15 -0.69
C GLN A 13 -2.29 5.35 -0.25
N GLN A 14 -2.08 4.44 0.69
CA GLN A 14 -3.16 3.63 1.25
C GLN A 14 -3.05 3.55 2.77
N GLY A 15 -4.18 3.80 3.45
CA GLY A 15 -4.28 3.65 4.90
C GLY A 15 -4.72 2.25 5.28
N ASN A 16 -4.20 1.75 6.40
CA ASN A 16 -4.77 0.62 7.10
C ASN A 16 -5.36 1.10 8.43
N ARG A 17 -6.66 0.83 8.65
CA ARG A 17 -7.38 1.28 9.84
C ARG A 17 -6.96 0.54 11.10
N GLU A 18 -6.62 -0.74 10.99
CA GLU A 18 -6.20 -1.57 12.13
C GLU A 18 -4.90 -1.03 12.73
N PHE A 19 -3.94 -0.66 11.89
CA PHE A 19 -2.65 -0.12 12.34
C PHE A 19 -2.66 1.40 12.52
N ASN A 20 -3.75 2.08 12.17
CA ASN A 20 -3.88 3.54 12.17
C ASN A 20 -2.69 4.23 11.46
N LYS A 21 -2.31 3.70 10.30
CA LYS A 21 -1.09 4.09 9.57
C LYS A 21 -1.38 4.26 8.08
N LEU A 22 -0.72 5.25 7.47
CA LEU A 22 -0.70 5.48 6.02
C LEU A 22 0.59 4.91 5.44
N TYR A 23 0.48 4.12 4.37
CA TYR A 23 1.60 3.53 3.64
C TYR A 23 1.69 4.15 2.25
N GLU A 24 2.90 4.18 1.71
CA GLU A 24 3.19 4.80 0.41
C GLU A 24 4.03 3.86 -0.45
N ALA A 25 3.75 3.86 -1.75
CA ALA A 25 4.53 3.11 -2.74
C ALA A 25 4.49 3.81 -4.10
N ALA A 26 5.42 3.42 -4.99
CA ALA A 26 5.53 3.93 -6.34
C ALA A 26 5.61 2.77 -7.33
N PHE A 27 4.92 2.90 -8.46
CA PHE A 27 4.86 1.90 -9.53
C PHE A 27 5.11 2.57 -10.88
N PRO A 28 5.60 1.87 -11.92
CA PRO A 28 5.65 2.42 -13.28
C PRO A 28 4.25 2.75 -13.81
N ASP A 29 4.09 3.82 -14.60
CA ASP A 29 2.82 4.12 -15.29
C ASP A 29 2.69 3.29 -16.59
N THR A 30 2.58 1.98 -16.40
CA THR A 30 2.27 0.98 -17.43
C THR A 30 1.00 0.22 -17.03
N ASP A 31 0.42 -0.58 -17.93
CA ASP A 31 -0.75 -1.41 -17.57
C ASP A 31 -0.45 -2.37 -16.40
N ASP A 32 0.71 -3.03 -16.41
CA ASP A 32 1.12 -3.92 -15.32
C ASP A 32 1.39 -3.15 -14.02
N GLY A 33 1.98 -1.95 -14.14
CA GLY A 33 2.23 -1.09 -12.99
C GLY A 33 0.94 -0.56 -12.36
N ARG A 34 -0.07 -0.22 -13.17
CA ARG A 34 -1.43 0.11 -12.69
C ARG A 34 -2.06 -1.07 -11.93
N HIS A 35 -2.04 -2.27 -12.50
CA HIS A 35 -2.57 -3.46 -11.81
C HIS A 35 -1.85 -3.73 -10.49
N SER A 36 -0.52 -3.58 -10.48
CA SER A 36 0.30 -3.75 -9.28
C SER A 36 -0.01 -2.69 -8.22
N ALA A 37 -0.20 -1.43 -8.62
CA ALA A 37 -0.60 -0.34 -7.73
C ALA A 37 -1.94 -0.60 -7.03
N TYR A 38 -2.95 -1.05 -7.79
CA TYR A 38 -4.26 -1.40 -7.23
C TYR A 38 -4.18 -2.62 -6.31
N ARG A 39 -3.46 -3.67 -6.71
CA ARG A 39 -3.27 -4.87 -5.90
C ARG A 39 -2.58 -4.54 -4.58
N TRP A 40 -1.48 -3.78 -4.63
CA TRP A 40 -0.75 -3.37 -3.44
C TRP A 40 -1.64 -2.55 -2.49
N ALA A 41 -2.40 -1.57 -3.01
CA ALA A 41 -3.33 -0.81 -2.18
C ALA A 41 -4.40 -1.70 -1.53
N TRP A 42 -4.91 -2.71 -2.24
CA TRP A 42 -5.85 -3.67 -1.66
C TRP A 42 -5.20 -4.50 -0.54
N GLU A 43 -4.00 -5.03 -0.75
CA GLU A 43 -3.25 -5.79 0.27
C GLU A 43 -2.99 -4.92 1.52
N ILE A 44 -2.61 -3.65 1.35
CA ILE A 44 -2.43 -2.71 2.47
C ILE A 44 -3.73 -2.48 3.24
N ALA A 45 -4.84 -2.29 2.55
CA ALA A 45 -6.14 -2.07 3.18
C ALA A 45 -6.58 -3.27 4.02
N MET A 46 -6.22 -4.49 3.58
CA MET A 46 -6.54 -5.75 4.24
C MET A 46 -5.56 -6.13 5.36
N GLY A 47 -4.39 -5.50 5.43
CA GLY A 47 -3.35 -5.90 6.39
C GLY A 47 -2.54 -7.11 5.92
N TRP A 48 -2.49 -7.37 4.62
CA TRP A 48 -1.93 -8.60 4.03
C TRP A 48 -0.58 -8.41 3.36
N ASN A 49 -0.14 -7.17 3.19
CA ASN A 49 1.15 -6.88 2.60
C ASN A 49 2.24 -7.03 3.68
N ASP A 50 3.34 -7.68 3.33
CA ASP A 50 4.46 -8.00 4.22
C ASP A 50 5.11 -6.77 4.88
N ILE A 51 5.03 -5.60 4.25
CA ILE A 51 5.51 -4.34 4.86
C ILE A 51 4.77 -3.98 6.16
N GLN A 52 3.64 -4.63 6.44
CA GLN A 52 2.81 -4.42 7.62
C GLN A 52 3.11 -5.43 8.74
N ASP A 53 3.97 -6.42 8.53
CA ASP A 53 4.29 -7.47 9.50
C ASP A 53 4.82 -6.88 10.82
N ASP A 54 5.65 -5.84 10.76
CA ASP A 54 6.15 -5.15 11.96
C ASP A 54 5.03 -4.44 12.73
N ASP A 55 4.07 -3.85 12.02
CA ASP A 55 2.95 -3.15 12.66
C ASP A 55 1.97 -4.16 13.26
N TRP A 56 1.75 -5.29 12.59
CA TRP A 56 1.01 -6.45 13.09
C TRP A 56 1.65 -6.98 14.38
N ASN A 57 2.94 -7.28 14.34
CA ASN A 57 3.68 -7.81 15.48
C ASN A 57 3.66 -6.84 16.67
N LYS A 58 3.78 -5.52 16.45
CA LYS A 58 3.68 -4.53 17.53
C LYS A 58 2.29 -4.47 18.17
N LYS A 59 1.23 -4.60 17.36
CA LYS A 59 -0.16 -4.52 17.84
C LYS A 59 -0.60 -5.79 18.58
N HIS A 60 -0.06 -6.94 18.18
CA HIS A 60 -0.44 -8.26 18.70
C HIS A 60 0.65 -8.92 19.56
N ALA A 61 1.75 -8.23 19.86
CA ALA A 61 2.69 -8.65 20.89
C ALA A 61 1.96 -8.67 22.25
N ALA A 62 2.02 -9.83 22.91
CA ALA A 62 1.39 -10.12 24.20
C ALA A 62 1.94 -9.25 25.35
#